data_AF-A0AA89BRX8-F1
#
_entry.id   AF-A0AA89BRX8-F1
#
_cell.length_a   1.000
_cell.length_b   1.000
_cell.length_c   1.000
_cell.angle_alpha   90.00
_cell.angle_beta   90.00
_cell.angle_gamma   90.00
#
_symmetry.space_group_name_H-M   'P 1'
#
loop_
_entity.id
_entity.type
_entity.pdbx_description
1 polymer ?
#
loop_
_entity_poly.entity_id
_entity_poly.type
_entity_poly.pdbx_seq_one_letter_code
_entity_poly.pdbx_strand_id
1 'polypeptide(L)'
;MFEIFSLSQKIWPPNLVAICNFKGYLSLEGHAASTARSYVSGISFKCKTEYDFDPTNAFVKGFKRTNPTTDSRKPITLQILHKIIEILPVVCQNRYETKLFASAFTLVFHGFLRVGELAISKVNSKDTILAINDIAFSKLKMVIHIRKSKTDQHGRGAVREITATCDSACPVRNGLEFLEIRPAFPGPFYCHFGGLPLTSYQFASVLTKSIKAIGLDPKFYKTHSFRIGAASDASSKGESPEKIQKAGRWKSKCYKTYIRQ
;
A
#
# COMPACT_ATOMS: atom_id res chain seq x y z
N MET A 1 -32.42 0.45 48.50
CA MET A 1 -32.13 -0.97 48.22
C MET A 1 -31.79 -1.05 46.74
N PHE A 2 -30.51 -0.86 46.41
CA PHE A 2 -30.02 -0.94 45.04
C PHE A 2 -29.94 -2.43 44.68
N GLU A 3 -30.89 -2.90 43.87
CA GLU A 3 -30.73 -4.19 43.20
C GLU A 3 -29.58 -4.07 42.20
N ILE A 4 -28.44 -4.63 42.60
CA ILE A 4 -27.35 -4.97 41.70
C ILE A 4 -27.94 -5.98 40.72
N PHE A 5 -28.21 -5.53 39.49
CA PHE A 5 -28.51 -6.39 38.36
C PHE A 5 -27.31 -7.31 38.11
N SER A 6 -27.33 -8.45 38.79
CA SER A 6 -26.61 -9.66 38.40
C SER A 6 -27.27 -10.20 37.13
N LEU A 7 -26.83 -9.67 35.99
CA LEU A 7 -27.03 -10.34 34.72
C LEU A 7 -25.65 -10.64 34.17
N SER A 8 -25.21 -11.89 34.34
CA SER A 8 -24.35 -12.53 33.34
C SER A 8 -25.13 -12.59 32.02
N GLN A 9 -25.32 -11.45 31.35
CA GLN A 9 -25.87 -11.42 30.02
C GLN A 9 -24.91 -12.23 29.15
N LYS A 10 -25.38 -13.37 28.64
CA LYS A 10 -24.65 -14.16 27.65
C LYS A 10 -24.39 -13.23 26.45
N ILE A 11 -23.18 -12.69 26.38
CA ILE A 11 -22.76 -11.73 25.33
C ILE A 11 -22.76 -12.42 23.95
N TRP A 12 -22.73 -13.76 23.95
CA TRP A 12 -22.56 -14.59 22.78
C TRP A 12 -23.59 -15.74 22.72
N PRO A 13 -24.23 -16.00 21.56
CA PRO A 13 -24.16 -15.20 20.33
C PRO A 13 -24.85 -13.84 20.52
N PRO A 14 -24.34 -12.76 19.90
CA PRO A 14 -24.87 -11.42 20.09
C PRO A 14 -26.27 -11.30 19.47
N ASN A 15 -27.19 -10.65 20.17
CA ASN A 15 -28.48 -10.28 19.59
C ASN A 15 -28.40 -8.95 18.82
N LEU A 16 -29.48 -8.58 18.11
CA LEU A 16 -29.52 -7.36 17.31
C LEU A 16 -29.26 -6.09 18.15
N VAL A 17 -29.74 -6.05 19.40
CA VAL A 17 -29.54 -4.93 20.31
C VAL A 17 -28.06 -4.75 20.65
N ALA A 18 -27.35 -5.85 20.95
CA ALA A 18 -25.91 -5.82 21.21
C ALA A 18 -25.12 -5.30 19.99
N ILE A 19 -25.50 -5.72 18.77
CA ILE A 19 -24.89 -5.23 17.53
C ILE A 19 -25.18 -3.74 17.31
N CYS A 20 -26.39 -3.27 17.60
CA CYS A 20 -26.75 -1.86 17.53
C CYS A 20 -26.02 -1.01 18.58
N ASN A 21 -25.85 -1.49 19.81
CA ASN A 21 -25.10 -0.80 20.84
C ASN A 21 -23.61 -0.71 20.48
N PHE A 22 -23.03 -1.80 19.97
CA PHE A 22 -21.67 -1.80 19.46
C PHE A 22 -21.48 -0.81 18.30
N LYS A 23 -22.50 -0.67 17.43
CA LYS A 23 -22.52 0.36 16.38
C LYS A 23 -22.46 1.77 16.96
N GLY A 24 -23.29 2.04 17.97
CA GLY A 24 -23.34 3.33 18.67
C GLY A 24 -22.00 3.66 19.29
N TYR A 25 -21.43 2.70 20.03
CA TYR A 25 -20.10 2.81 20.62
C TYR A 25 -19.03 3.15 19.58
N LEU A 26 -18.94 2.38 18.49
CA LEU A 26 -17.95 2.65 17.44
C LEU A 26 -18.10 4.02 16.78
N SER A 27 -19.33 4.55 16.72
CA SER A 27 -19.61 5.88 16.19
C SER A 27 -19.21 6.98 17.18
N LEU A 28 -19.50 6.80 18.47
CA LEU A 28 -19.12 7.74 19.53
C LEU A 28 -17.59 7.86 19.65
N GLU A 29 -16.89 6.74 19.50
CA GLU A 29 -15.42 6.68 19.46
C GLU A 29 -14.81 7.20 18.14
N GLY A 30 -15.64 7.67 17.21
CA GLY A 30 -15.17 8.26 15.95
C GLY A 30 -14.47 7.27 15.00
N HIS A 31 -14.72 5.97 15.12
CA HIS A 31 -14.09 4.99 14.23
C HIS A 31 -14.56 5.12 12.78
N ALA A 32 -13.63 4.93 11.86
CA ALA A 32 -13.92 4.90 10.42
C ALA A 32 -14.88 3.75 10.06
N ALA A 33 -15.75 3.99 9.06
CA ALA A 33 -16.70 2.97 8.59
C ALA A 33 -16.01 1.69 8.08
N SER A 34 -14.77 1.77 7.58
CA SER A 34 -13.98 0.58 7.24
C SER A 34 -13.58 -0.25 8.45
N THR A 35 -13.18 0.41 9.54
CA THR A 35 -12.78 -0.24 10.79
C THR A 35 -13.98 -0.95 11.42
N ALA A 36 -15.12 -0.26 11.50
CA ALA A 36 -16.37 -0.84 11.99
C ALA A 36 -16.78 -2.07 11.16
N ARG A 37 -16.67 -2.00 9.82
CA ARG A 37 -16.90 -3.17 8.95
C ARG A 37 -15.97 -4.34 9.27
N SER A 38 -14.68 -4.10 9.51
CA SER A 38 -13.73 -5.16 9.85
C SER A 38 -14.09 -5.87 11.16
N TYR A 39 -14.47 -5.14 12.21
CA TYR A 39 -14.93 -5.75 13.46
C TYR A 39 -16.20 -6.57 13.26
N VAL A 40 -17.16 -6.02 12.52
CA VAL A 40 -18.43 -6.70 12.22
C VAL A 40 -18.24 -7.93 11.36
N SER A 41 -17.29 -7.93 10.41
CA SER A 41 -16.94 -9.13 9.66
C SER A 41 -16.39 -10.24 10.55
N GLY A 42 -15.62 -9.90 11.60
CA GLY A 42 -15.17 -10.88 12.59
C GLY A 42 -16.31 -11.49 13.39
N ILE A 43 -17.26 -10.65 13.82
CA ILE A 43 -18.49 -11.11 14.51
C ILE A 43 -19.31 -12.01 13.59
N SER A 44 -19.58 -11.56 12.36
CA SER A 44 -20.33 -12.32 11.34
C SER A 44 -19.69 -13.68 11.07
N PHE A 45 -18.36 -13.74 10.95
CA PHE A 45 -17.63 -14.98 10.74
C PHE A 45 -17.84 -15.95 11.90
N LYS A 46 -17.57 -15.51 13.14
CA LYS A 46 -17.73 -16.36 14.33
C LYS A 46 -19.18 -16.82 14.52
N CYS A 47 -20.12 -15.93 14.29
CA CYS A 47 -21.55 -16.24 14.29
C CYS A 47 -21.83 -17.36 13.29
N LYS A 48 -21.52 -17.19 12.00
CA LYS A 48 -21.76 -18.21 10.95
C LYS A 48 -21.05 -19.54 11.16
N THR A 49 -19.88 -19.55 11.80
CA THR A 49 -19.10 -20.79 12.01
C THR A 49 -19.59 -21.59 13.21
N GLU A 50 -20.08 -20.92 14.25
CA GLU A 50 -20.49 -21.56 15.51
C GLU A 50 -22.02 -21.61 15.68
N TYR A 51 -22.77 -20.83 14.89
CA TYR A 51 -24.21 -20.64 14.97
C TYR A 51 -24.79 -20.48 13.55
N ASP A 52 -25.95 -21.07 13.27
CA ASP A 52 -26.62 -20.92 11.97
C ASP A 52 -27.38 -19.58 11.84
N PHE A 53 -26.77 -18.49 12.32
CA PHE A 53 -27.41 -17.17 12.43
C PHE A 53 -26.37 -16.04 12.31
N ASP A 54 -26.74 -14.91 11.67
CA ASP A 54 -25.90 -13.72 11.54
C ASP A 54 -26.71 -12.41 11.71
N PRO A 55 -26.59 -11.72 12.88
CA PRO A 55 -27.29 -10.48 13.17
C PRO A 55 -26.67 -9.23 12.52
N THR A 56 -25.57 -9.36 11.77
CA THR A 56 -24.73 -8.21 11.39
C THR A 56 -25.13 -7.50 10.09
N ASN A 57 -26.02 -8.07 9.29
CA ASN A 57 -26.33 -7.61 7.94
C ASN A 57 -26.87 -6.17 7.86
N ALA A 58 -27.62 -5.71 8.88
CA ALA A 58 -28.18 -4.36 8.93
C ALA A 58 -27.15 -3.26 9.33
N PHE A 59 -26.01 -3.65 9.91
CA PHE A 59 -25.02 -2.73 10.48
C PHE A 59 -24.32 -1.87 9.42
N VAL A 60 -23.89 -2.51 8.33
CA VAL A 60 -22.91 -1.94 7.39
C VAL A 60 -23.47 -0.79 6.57
N LYS A 61 -24.74 -0.85 6.17
CA LYS A 61 -25.39 0.20 5.37
C LYS A 61 -25.62 1.48 6.18
N GLY A 62 -25.98 1.36 7.46
CA GLY A 62 -26.28 2.51 8.32
C GLY A 62 -25.05 3.28 8.80
N PHE A 63 -23.95 2.59 9.14
CA PHE A 63 -22.75 3.24 9.70
C PHE A 63 -22.01 4.14 8.69
N LYS A 64 -22.05 3.77 7.40
CA LYS A 64 -21.40 4.57 6.34
C LYS A 64 -22.07 5.95 6.15
N ARG A 65 -23.36 6.07 6.45
CA ARG A 65 -24.10 7.35 6.36
C ARG A 65 -23.72 8.31 7.48
N THR A 66 -23.45 7.80 8.68
CA THR A 66 -23.13 8.60 9.86
C THR A 66 -21.65 8.99 9.91
N ASN A 67 -20.74 8.14 9.40
CA ASN A 67 -19.29 8.39 9.40
C ASN A 67 -18.66 8.19 8.00
N PRO A 68 -18.90 9.10 7.05
CA PRO A 68 -18.25 9.04 5.74
C PRO A 68 -16.76 9.35 5.86
N THR A 69 -15.91 8.34 5.59
CA THR A 69 -14.46 8.54 5.47
C THR A 69 -14.04 8.58 4.01
N THR A 70 -13.49 9.71 3.56
CA THR A 70 -12.87 9.85 2.24
C THR A 70 -11.36 9.62 2.34
N ASP A 71 -10.78 9.05 1.28
CA ASP A 71 -9.33 8.89 1.21
C ASP A 71 -8.69 10.24 0.85
N SER A 72 -8.10 10.91 1.82
CA SER A 72 -7.49 12.24 1.66
C SER A 72 -6.11 12.23 0.99
N ARG A 73 -5.54 11.07 0.68
CA ARG A 73 -4.16 10.98 0.17
C ARG A 73 -4.00 11.64 -1.20
N LYS A 74 -3.04 12.54 -1.36
CA LYS A 74 -2.74 13.15 -2.67
C LYS A 74 -1.88 12.22 -3.53
N PRO A 75 -1.97 12.29 -4.87
CA PRO A 75 -1.07 11.57 -5.77
C PRO A 75 0.36 12.08 -5.63
N ILE A 76 1.34 11.18 -5.64
CA ILE A 76 2.72 11.55 -5.99
C ILE A 76 2.74 11.64 -7.51
N THR A 77 2.66 12.83 -8.08
CA THR A 77 2.76 13.03 -9.52
C THR A 77 4.19 12.78 -10.01
N LEU A 78 4.40 12.65 -11.32
CA LEU A 78 5.73 12.51 -11.90
C LEU A 78 6.63 13.71 -11.53
N GLN A 79 6.09 14.93 -11.53
CA GLN A 79 6.80 16.13 -11.07
C GLN A 79 7.22 16.05 -9.60
N ILE A 80 6.33 15.57 -8.71
CA ILE A 80 6.68 15.36 -7.30
C ILE A 80 7.75 14.28 -7.18
N LEU A 81 7.67 13.21 -7.98
CA LEU A 81 8.68 12.16 -8.02
C LEU A 81 10.06 12.72 -8.40
N HIS A 82 10.17 13.54 -9.44
CA HIS A 82 11.42 14.22 -9.80
C HIS A 82 12.02 14.99 -8.62
N LYS A 83 11.22 15.86 -7.99
CA LYS A 83 11.64 16.63 -6.81
C LYS A 83 12.08 15.74 -5.66
N ILE A 84 11.39 14.61 -5.43
CA ILE A 84 11.79 13.62 -4.43
C ILE A 84 13.17 13.06 -4.78
N ILE A 85 13.41 12.63 -6.03
CA ILE A 85 14.69 12.04 -6.43
C ILE A 85 15.83 13.05 -6.28
N GLU A 86 15.60 14.30 -6.67
CA GLU A 86 16.58 15.39 -6.58
C GLU A 86 16.96 15.74 -5.14
N ILE A 87 16.02 15.65 -4.18
CA ILE A 87 16.29 15.99 -2.77
C ILE A 87 16.89 14.81 -1.96
N LEU A 88 16.87 13.58 -2.48
CA LEU A 88 17.37 12.40 -1.76
C LEU A 88 18.82 12.52 -1.26
N PRO A 89 19.78 13.13 -1.97
CA PRO A 89 21.14 13.33 -1.46
C PRO A 89 21.21 14.14 -0.17
N VAL A 90 20.23 15.02 0.09
CA VAL A 90 20.13 15.81 1.32
C VAL A 90 19.40 15.05 2.43
N VAL A 91 18.44 14.19 2.06
CA VAL A 91 17.60 13.44 3.00
C VAL A 91 18.27 12.17 3.53
N CYS A 92 19.04 11.50 2.68
CA CYS A 92 19.70 10.23 2.98
C CYS A 92 21.08 10.47 3.60
N GLN A 93 21.53 9.53 4.42
CA GLN A 93 22.80 9.66 5.15
C GLN A 93 24.04 9.53 4.26
N ASN A 94 23.94 8.80 3.14
CA ASN A 94 25.05 8.53 2.24
C ASN A 94 24.55 8.19 0.84
N ARG A 95 25.50 8.13 -0.12
CA ARG A 95 25.22 7.82 -1.53
C ARG A 95 24.53 6.48 -1.74
N TYR A 96 24.83 5.47 -0.91
CA TYR A 96 24.20 4.16 -1.03
C TYR A 96 22.70 4.23 -0.77
N GLU A 97 22.31 4.83 0.36
CA GLU A 97 20.91 5.01 0.74
C GLU A 97 20.18 5.91 -0.29
N THR A 98 20.83 6.95 -0.80
CA THR A 98 20.28 7.78 -1.89
C THR A 98 19.88 6.93 -3.10
N LYS A 99 20.77 6.06 -3.59
CA LYS A 99 20.47 5.20 -4.75
C LYS A 99 19.46 4.11 -4.42
N LEU A 100 19.51 3.53 -3.23
CA LEU A 100 18.52 2.56 -2.74
C LEU A 100 17.10 3.14 -2.80
N PHE A 101 16.88 4.33 -2.20
CA PHE A 101 15.57 4.95 -2.17
C PHE A 101 15.15 5.51 -3.53
N ALA A 102 16.08 6.02 -4.33
CA ALA A 102 15.77 6.49 -5.68
C ALA A 102 15.27 5.33 -6.57
N SER A 103 15.97 4.20 -6.55
CA SER A 103 15.55 2.97 -7.24
C SER A 103 14.21 2.46 -6.72
N ALA A 104 14.00 2.44 -5.40
CA ALA A 104 12.75 1.96 -4.81
C ALA A 104 11.54 2.84 -5.15
N PHE A 105 11.67 4.17 -5.06
CA PHE A 105 10.58 5.11 -5.32
C PHE A 105 10.17 5.13 -6.79
N THR A 106 11.14 5.15 -7.69
CA THR A 106 10.89 5.09 -9.13
C THR A 106 10.24 3.76 -9.53
N LEU A 107 10.73 2.63 -9.01
CA LEU A 107 10.11 1.34 -9.29
C LEU A 107 8.66 1.25 -8.78
N VAL A 108 8.38 1.74 -7.56
CA VAL A 108 7.02 1.72 -7.01
C VAL A 108 6.05 2.51 -7.88
N PHE A 109 6.47 3.68 -8.35
CA PHE A 109 5.68 4.51 -9.26
C PHE A 109 5.44 3.80 -10.60
N HIS A 110 6.50 3.54 -11.36
CA HIS A 110 6.39 3.02 -12.73
C HIS A 110 5.90 1.56 -12.80
N GLY A 111 6.16 0.76 -11.76
CA GLY A 111 5.69 -0.62 -11.65
C GLY A 111 4.27 -0.77 -11.10
N PHE A 112 3.64 0.34 -10.69
CA PHE A 112 2.37 0.34 -9.94
C PHE A 112 2.44 -0.55 -8.69
N LEU A 113 3.60 -0.63 -8.03
CA LEU A 113 3.82 -1.60 -6.97
C LEU A 113 3.16 -1.17 -5.66
N ARG A 114 2.76 -2.15 -4.85
CA ARG A 114 2.56 -1.92 -3.42
C ARG A 114 3.92 -1.98 -2.74
N VAL A 115 4.14 -1.15 -1.72
CA VAL A 115 5.43 -1.16 -1.00
C VAL A 115 5.76 -2.53 -0.39
N GLY A 116 4.74 -3.28 0.05
CA GLY A 116 4.93 -4.66 0.52
C GLY A 116 5.33 -5.69 -0.55
N GLU A 117 5.42 -5.30 -1.83
CA GLU A 117 5.98 -6.14 -2.91
C GLU A 117 7.51 -5.97 -3.03
N LEU A 118 8.11 -4.95 -2.42
CA LEU A 118 9.57 -4.73 -2.42
C LEU A 118 10.21 -4.66 -1.03
N ALA A 119 9.43 -4.31 0.01
CA ALA A 119 9.94 -4.02 1.33
C ALA A 119 9.27 -4.89 2.40
N ILE A 120 10.06 -5.34 3.38
CA ILE A 120 9.58 -6.19 4.45
C ILE A 120 8.72 -5.42 5.45
N SER A 121 7.79 -6.11 6.08
CA SER A 121 6.82 -5.59 7.04
C SER A 121 6.39 -6.73 7.97
N LYS A 122 5.56 -6.43 8.97
CA LYS A 122 5.05 -7.43 9.90
C LYS A 122 4.12 -8.49 9.26
N VAL A 123 3.65 -8.24 8.04
CA VAL A 123 2.61 -9.06 7.38
C VAL A 123 3.11 -9.81 6.14
N ASN A 124 4.40 -9.71 5.82
CA ASN A 124 5.02 -10.38 4.68
C ASN A 124 6.39 -10.97 5.08
N SER A 125 6.93 -11.84 4.23
CA SER A 125 8.23 -12.49 4.43
C SER A 125 9.19 -12.16 3.29
N LYS A 126 10.48 -12.47 3.47
CA LYS A 126 11.52 -12.27 2.45
C LYS A 126 11.21 -12.99 1.13
N ASP A 127 10.48 -14.11 1.20
CA ASP A 127 10.12 -14.91 0.01
C ASP A 127 9.01 -14.27 -0.84
N THR A 128 8.34 -13.26 -0.29
CA THR A 128 7.21 -12.57 -0.95
C THR A 128 7.57 -11.20 -1.52
N ILE A 129 8.77 -10.68 -1.21
CA ILE A 129 9.28 -9.40 -1.74
C ILE A 129 10.25 -9.66 -2.91
N LEU A 130 10.44 -8.68 -3.79
CA LEU A 130 11.35 -8.81 -4.93
C LEU A 130 12.77 -9.22 -4.49
N ALA A 131 13.23 -10.35 -5.01
CA ALA A 131 14.62 -10.79 -4.92
C ALA A 131 15.42 -10.34 -6.14
N ILE A 132 16.75 -10.43 -6.05
CA ILE A 132 17.64 -10.06 -7.17
C ILE A 132 17.31 -10.82 -8.46
N ASN A 133 17.01 -12.12 -8.36
CA ASN A 133 16.68 -12.96 -9.51
C ASN A 133 15.28 -12.69 -10.09
N ASP A 134 14.45 -11.89 -9.39
CA ASP A 134 13.15 -11.48 -9.91
C ASP A 134 13.26 -10.28 -10.86
N ILE A 135 14.45 -9.68 -11.02
CA ILE A 135 14.65 -8.46 -11.78
C ILE A 135 15.70 -8.68 -12.87
N ALA A 136 15.30 -8.46 -14.12
CA ALA A 136 16.19 -8.43 -15.26
C ALA A 136 16.26 -7.01 -15.84
N PHE A 137 17.48 -6.54 -16.12
CA PHE A 137 17.71 -5.22 -16.70
C PHE A 137 18.24 -5.33 -18.13
N SER A 138 17.85 -4.34 -18.94
CA SER A 138 18.54 -3.96 -20.17
C SER A 138 18.72 -2.43 -20.17
N LYS A 139 19.42 -1.88 -21.17
CA LYS A 139 19.57 -0.42 -21.31
C LYS A 139 18.23 0.30 -21.53
N LEU A 140 17.24 -0.38 -22.12
CA LEU A 140 15.97 0.24 -22.55
C LEU A 140 14.79 -0.11 -21.63
N LYS A 141 14.88 -1.22 -20.89
CA LYS A 141 13.78 -1.71 -20.05
C LYS A 141 14.27 -2.52 -18.87
N MET A 142 13.41 -2.63 -17.86
CA MET A 142 13.54 -3.61 -16.79
C MET A 142 12.29 -4.49 -16.75
N VAL A 143 12.48 -5.77 -16.44
CA VAL A 143 11.42 -6.75 -16.26
C VAL A 143 11.46 -7.22 -14.83
N ILE A 144 10.34 -7.13 -14.13
CA ILE A 144 10.19 -7.61 -12.76
C ILE A 144 9.17 -8.74 -12.67
N HIS A 145 9.49 -9.76 -11.88
CA HIS A 145 8.61 -10.86 -11.56
C HIS A 145 8.09 -10.73 -10.13
N ILE A 146 6.82 -10.35 -9.99
CA ILE A 146 6.16 -10.20 -8.70
C ILE A 146 5.62 -11.58 -8.31
N ARG A 147 6.33 -12.27 -7.41
CA ARG A 147 5.99 -13.64 -6.99
C ARG A 147 4.63 -13.75 -6.30
N LYS A 148 4.27 -12.79 -5.46
CA LYS A 148 3.01 -12.78 -4.72
C LYS A 148 2.51 -11.34 -4.54
N SER A 149 1.19 -11.15 -4.60
CA SER A 149 0.57 -9.85 -4.29
C SER A 149 -0.61 -10.05 -3.34
N LYS A 150 -1.01 -8.99 -2.62
CA LYS A 150 -2.17 -9.02 -1.71
C LYS A 150 -3.45 -9.55 -2.36
N THR A 151 -3.61 -9.33 -3.67
CA THR A 151 -4.79 -9.74 -4.43
C THR A 151 -4.63 -11.09 -5.14
N ASP A 152 -3.46 -11.70 -5.03
CA ASP A 152 -3.14 -12.98 -5.66
C ASP A 152 -3.28 -14.13 -4.67
N GLN A 153 -4.53 -14.56 -4.46
CA GLN A 153 -4.88 -15.66 -3.57
C GLN A 153 -4.32 -17.02 -4.03
N HIS A 154 -4.01 -17.17 -5.33
CA HIS A 154 -3.54 -18.43 -5.92
C HIS A 154 -2.02 -18.43 -6.19
N GLY A 155 -1.30 -17.36 -5.86
CA GLY A 155 0.16 -17.29 -6.04
C GLY A 155 0.63 -17.41 -7.49
N ARG A 156 -0.18 -16.97 -8.47
CA ARG A 156 0.20 -17.00 -9.90
C ARG A 156 1.33 -16.04 -10.24
N GLY A 157 1.56 -15.04 -9.40
CA GLY A 157 2.51 -13.98 -9.66
C GLY A 157 2.07 -13.04 -10.79
N ALA A 158 2.94 -12.09 -11.14
CA ALA A 158 2.74 -11.17 -12.26
C ALA A 158 4.07 -10.66 -12.79
N VAL A 159 4.21 -10.59 -14.12
CA VAL A 159 5.36 -9.95 -14.76
C VAL A 159 5.02 -8.50 -15.13
N ARG A 160 5.96 -7.58 -14.89
CA ARG A 160 5.87 -6.20 -15.35
C ARG A 160 7.11 -5.82 -16.14
N GLU A 161 6.88 -5.39 -17.37
CA GLU A 161 7.88 -4.71 -18.17
C GLU A 161 7.75 -3.20 -17.96
N ILE A 162 8.87 -2.53 -17.72
CA ILE A 162 8.95 -1.10 -17.45
C ILE A 162 10.05 -0.51 -18.33
N THR A 163 9.67 0.43 -19.19
CA THR A 163 10.58 1.10 -20.13
C THR A 163 11.32 2.25 -19.44
N ALA A 164 12.53 2.54 -19.91
CA ALA A 164 13.28 3.74 -19.52
C ALA A 164 12.53 5.01 -19.94
N THR A 165 12.57 6.05 -19.11
CA THR A 165 11.90 7.35 -19.36
C THR A 165 12.87 8.50 -19.66
N CYS A 166 14.18 8.24 -19.68
CA CYS A 166 15.24 9.21 -20.01
C CYS A 166 15.24 10.49 -19.16
N ASP A 167 14.78 10.42 -17.91
CA ASP A 167 14.69 11.55 -16.98
C ASP A 167 15.29 11.23 -15.59
N SER A 168 15.22 12.17 -14.64
CA SER A 168 15.77 11.97 -13.28
C SER A 168 15.05 10.86 -12.49
N ALA A 169 13.77 10.61 -12.79
CA ALA A 169 12.92 9.57 -12.19
C ALA A 169 12.91 8.25 -12.96
N CYS A 170 13.80 8.07 -13.95
CA CYS A 170 13.86 6.86 -14.76
C CYS A 170 14.09 5.59 -13.92
N PRO A 171 13.16 4.61 -13.93
CA PRO A 171 13.24 3.43 -13.08
C PRO A 171 14.38 2.50 -13.50
N VAL A 172 14.66 2.40 -14.81
CA VAL A 172 15.74 1.58 -15.35
C VAL A 172 17.10 2.14 -14.92
N ARG A 173 17.32 3.45 -15.11
CA ARG A 173 18.59 4.10 -14.74
C ARG A 173 18.83 4.03 -13.24
N ASN A 174 17.85 4.42 -12.41
CA ASN A 174 18.00 4.36 -10.96
C ASN A 174 18.15 2.91 -10.46
N GLY A 175 17.50 1.94 -11.12
CA GLY A 175 17.64 0.52 -10.85
C GLY A 175 19.06 -0.01 -11.12
N LEU A 176 19.62 0.33 -12.28
CA LEU A 176 20.98 -0.03 -12.68
C LEU A 176 22.03 0.62 -11.78
N GLU A 177 21.91 1.92 -11.51
CA GLU A 177 22.85 2.66 -10.63
C GLU A 177 22.85 2.11 -9.20
N PHE A 178 21.70 1.64 -8.71
CA PHE A 178 21.64 0.96 -7.42
C PHE A 178 22.28 -0.43 -7.50
N LEU A 179 21.97 -1.23 -8.53
CA LEU A 179 22.53 -2.56 -8.72
C LEU A 179 24.07 -2.53 -8.79
N GLU A 180 24.65 -1.53 -9.45
CA GLU A 180 26.09 -1.35 -9.59
C GLU A 180 26.81 -1.22 -8.24
N ILE A 181 26.21 -0.52 -7.27
CA ILE A 181 26.81 -0.28 -5.95
C ILE A 181 26.31 -1.25 -4.88
N ARG A 182 25.30 -2.07 -5.19
CA ARG A 182 24.71 -3.03 -4.26
C ARG A 182 25.69 -4.17 -4.03
N PRO A 183 26.10 -4.46 -2.78
CA PRO A 183 26.90 -5.64 -2.48
C PRO A 183 26.21 -6.92 -2.96
N ALA A 184 27.01 -7.93 -3.35
CA ALA A 184 26.53 -9.18 -3.94
C ALA A 184 25.88 -10.13 -2.91
N PHE A 185 24.96 -9.65 -2.07
CA PHE A 185 24.20 -10.48 -1.16
C PHE A 185 23.03 -11.17 -1.88
N PRO A 186 22.76 -12.46 -1.57
CA PRO A 186 21.57 -13.14 -2.06
C PRO A 186 20.29 -12.57 -1.42
N GLY A 187 19.15 -12.92 -2.01
CA GLY A 187 17.84 -12.61 -1.45
C GLY A 187 17.26 -11.27 -1.93
N PRO A 188 16.68 -10.44 -1.04
CA PRO A 188 15.95 -9.23 -1.43
C PRO A 188 16.79 -8.28 -2.29
N PHE A 189 16.20 -7.78 -3.38
CA PHE A 189 16.88 -6.81 -4.24
C PHE A 189 17.13 -5.51 -3.49
N TYR A 190 16.11 -4.98 -2.80
CA TYR A 190 16.21 -3.79 -1.98
C TYR A 190 16.70 -4.15 -0.58
N CYS A 191 17.99 -3.89 -0.32
CA CYS A 191 18.63 -4.08 0.96
C CYS A 191 19.53 -2.88 1.31
N HIS A 192 19.80 -2.69 2.59
CA HIS A 192 20.82 -1.78 3.08
C HIS A 192 22.22 -2.33 2.78
N PHE A 193 23.25 -1.51 2.98
CA PHE A 193 24.64 -1.89 2.71
C PHE A 193 25.07 -3.19 3.43
N GLY A 194 24.54 -3.46 4.62
CA GLY A 194 24.78 -4.71 5.36
C GLY A 194 23.92 -5.92 4.95
N GLY A 195 23.16 -5.84 3.85
CA GLY A 195 22.31 -6.92 3.34
C GLY A 195 20.95 -7.07 4.03
N LEU A 196 20.65 -6.28 5.06
CA LEU A 196 19.33 -6.28 5.68
C LEU A 196 18.27 -5.73 4.71
N PRO A 197 17.10 -6.38 4.58
CA PRO A 197 16.06 -5.94 3.66
C PRO A 197 15.55 -4.55 4.01
N LEU A 198 15.22 -3.76 2.99
CA LEU A 198 14.49 -2.51 3.17
C LEU A 198 13.13 -2.79 3.84
N THR A 199 12.80 -2.05 4.88
CA THR A 199 11.49 -2.16 5.54
C THR A 199 10.49 -1.14 5.01
N SER A 200 9.20 -1.49 5.06
CA SER A 200 8.10 -0.58 4.72
C SER A 200 8.08 0.66 5.64
N TYR A 201 8.57 0.52 6.88
CA TYR A 201 8.72 1.62 7.82
C TYR A 201 9.79 2.61 7.35
N GLN A 202 10.98 2.12 6.99
CA GLN A 202 12.05 2.97 6.46
C GLN A 202 11.65 3.65 5.16
N PHE A 203 11.01 2.92 4.24
CA PHE A 203 10.44 3.48 3.01
C PHE A 203 9.49 4.66 3.31
N ALA A 204 8.54 4.47 4.24
CA ALA A 204 7.58 5.51 4.60
C ALA A 204 8.26 6.69 5.33
N SER A 205 9.27 6.42 6.15
CA SER A 205 10.04 7.43 6.89
C SER A 205 10.82 8.33 5.93
N VAL A 206 11.57 7.74 4.98
CA VAL A 206 12.31 8.51 3.97
C VAL A 206 11.35 9.28 3.07
N LEU A 207 10.25 8.66 2.63
CA LEU A 207 9.22 9.38 1.87
C LEU A 207 8.71 10.61 2.64
N THR A 208 8.40 10.44 3.93
CA THR A 208 7.91 11.54 4.78
C THR A 208 8.95 12.66 4.87
N LYS A 209 10.23 12.34 5.04
CA LYS A 209 11.31 13.32 5.08
C LYS A 209 11.47 14.04 3.73
N SER A 210 11.47 13.31 2.61
CA SER A 210 11.55 13.90 1.28
C SER A 210 10.38 14.84 0.98
N ILE A 211 9.15 14.44 1.33
CA ILE A 211 7.96 15.27 1.16
C ILE A 211 8.05 16.57 1.97
N LYS A 212 8.53 16.52 3.22
CA LYS A 212 8.79 17.73 4.02
C LYS A 212 9.86 18.61 3.38
N ALA A 213 10.96 18.01 2.92
CA ALA A 213 12.10 18.73 2.36
C ALA A 213 11.74 19.49 1.07
N ILE A 214 10.76 18.99 0.29
CA ILE A 214 10.24 19.70 -0.90
C ILE A 214 9.06 20.63 -0.59
N GLY A 215 8.78 20.91 0.69
CA GLY A 215 7.78 21.88 1.14
C GLY A 215 6.32 21.40 1.10
N LEU A 216 6.07 20.09 1.03
CA LEU A 216 4.73 19.52 1.01
C LEU A 216 4.33 18.93 2.38
N ASP A 217 3.02 18.92 2.69
CA ASP A 217 2.50 18.34 3.93
C ASP A 217 2.43 16.80 3.87
N PRO A 218 3.25 16.06 4.66
CA PRO A 218 3.28 14.60 4.65
C PRO A 218 2.02 13.92 5.17
N LYS A 219 1.08 14.66 5.75
CA LYS A 219 -0.25 14.14 6.11
C LYS A 219 -0.94 13.55 4.87
N PHE A 220 -0.77 14.17 3.71
CA PHE A 220 -1.43 13.77 2.46
C PHE A 220 -0.65 12.75 1.63
N TYR A 221 0.64 12.53 1.92
CA TYR A 221 1.49 11.65 1.12
C TYR A 221 1.90 10.43 1.92
N LYS A 222 1.45 9.26 1.47
CA LYS A 222 1.79 7.96 2.06
C LYS A 222 2.26 7.01 0.97
N THR A 223 2.69 5.81 1.33
CA THR A 223 3.14 4.79 0.38
C THR A 223 2.14 4.51 -0.75
N HIS A 224 0.84 4.57 -0.48
CA HIS A 224 -0.19 4.41 -1.50
C HIS A 224 -0.30 5.56 -2.50
N SER A 225 0.20 6.75 -2.16
CA SER A 225 0.20 7.93 -3.03
C SER A 225 0.98 7.70 -4.33
N PHE A 226 1.99 6.82 -4.34
CA PHE A 226 2.68 6.42 -5.57
C PHE A 226 1.73 5.74 -6.56
N ARG A 227 0.89 4.82 -6.10
CA ARG A 227 -0.06 4.10 -6.96
C ARG A 227 -1.20 5.00 -7.46
N ILE A 228 -1.62 5.98 -6.63
CA ILE A 228 -2.58 7.01 -7.03
C ILE A 228 -1.96 7.86 -8.13
N GLY A 229 -0.71 8.30 -7.93
CA GLY A 229 0.08 9.01 -8.90
C GLY A 229 0.23 8.29 -10.23
N ALA A 230 0.70 7.04 -10.20
CA ALA A 230 0.90 6.23 -11.40
C ALA A 230 -0.38 6.01 -12.21
N ALA A 231 -1.51 5.77 -11.53
CA ALA A 231 -2.82 5.66 -12.20
C ALA A 231 -3.26 6.97 -12.85
N SER A 232 -3.06 8.08 -12.14
CA SER A 232 -3.45 9.41 -12.62
C SER A 232 -2.57 9.84 -13.79
N ASP A 233 -1.25 9.61 -13.71
CA ASP A 233 -0.29 9.87 -14.79
C ASP A 233 -0.62 9.06 -16.05
N ALA A 234 -0.84 7.74 -15.91
CA ALA A 234 -1.24 6.89 -17.05
C ALA A 234 -2.57 7.34 -17.67
N SER A 235 -3.55 7.71 -16.84
CA SER A 235 -4.82 8.25 -17.33
C SER A 235 -4.63 9.57 -18.07
N SER A 236 -3.76 10.46 -17.59
CA SER A 236 -3.47 11.75 -18.25
C SER A 236 -2.75 11.58 -19.59
N LYS A 237 -1.99 10.48 -19.74
CA LYS A 237 -1.35 10.07 -21.00
C LYS A 237 -2.29 9.34 -21.97
N GLY A 238 -3.59 9.25 -21.63
CA GLY A 238 -4.59 8.62 -22.50
C GLY A 238 -4.57 7.09 -22.50
N GLU A 239 -3.92 6.45 -21.53
CA GLU A 239 -3.96 4.99 -21.42
C GLU A 239 -5.37 4.49 -21.10
N SER A 240 -5.76 3.39 -21.74
CA SER A 240 -7.11 2.86 -21.54
C SER A 240 -7.33 2.38 -20.09
N PRO A 241 -8.56 2.48 -19.56
CA PRO A 241 -8.86 2.00 -18.22
C PRO A 241 -8.46 0.53 -17.99
N GLU A 242 -8.59 -0.33 -19.00
CA GLU A 242 -8.23 -1.75 -18.96
C GLU A 242 -6.73 -1.93 -18.77
N LYS A 243 -5.92 -1.13 -19.48
CA LYS A 243 -4.46 -1.14 -19.34
C LYS A 243 -4.03 -0.65 -17.95
N ILE A 244 -4.61 0.43 -17.45
CA ILE A 244 -4.34 0.95 -16.10
C ILE A 244 -4.74 -0.09 -15.05
N GLN A 245 -5.90 -0.71 -15.23
CA GLN A 245 -6.41 -1.77 -14.35
C GLN A 245 -5.46 -2.97 -14.30
N LYS A 246 -4.99 -3.42 -15.48
CA LYS A 246 -4.02 -4.52 -15.63
C LYS A 246 -2.67 -4.15 -15.01
N ALA A 247 -2.15 -2.95 -15.27
CA ALA A 247 -0.87 -2.48 -14.74
C ALA A 247 -0.85 -2.45 -13.20
N GLY A 248 -1.90 -1.88 -12.59
CA GLY A 248 -2.05 -1.86 -11.14
C GLY A 248 -2.59 -3.13 -10.52
N ARG A 249 -2.94 -4.17 -11.30
CA ARG A 249 -3.46 -5.44 -10.78
C ARG A 249 -4.73 -5.23 -9.93
N TRP A 250 -5.61 -4.33 -10.35
CA TRP A 250 -6.89 -4.07 -9.67
C TRP A 250 -7.97 -5.03 -10.19
N LYS A 251 -8.53 -5.89 -9.33
CA LYS A 251 -9.59 -6.86 -9.72
C LYS A 251 -10.96 -6.22 -9.94
N SER A 252 -11.18 -5.00 -9.46
CA SER A 252 -12.48 -4.31 -9.53
C SER A 252 -12.33 -2.88 -10.05
N LYS A 253 -13.45 -2.16 -10.20
CA LYS A 253 -13.52 -0.71 -10.50
C LYS A 253 -12.82 0.18 -9.46
N CYS A 254 -12.14 -0.41 -8.46
CA CYS A 254 -11.29 0.29 -7.49
C CYS A 254 -10.23 1.18 -8.14
N TYR A 255 -9.75 0.90 -9.36
CA TYR A 255 -8.81 1.79 -10.05
C TYR A 255 -9.36 3.22 -10.21
N LYS A 256 -10.69 3.38 -10.34
CA LYS A 256 -11.34 4.70 -10.45
C LYS A 256 -11.08 5.61 -9.24
N THR A 257 -10.87 5.05 -8.05
CA THR A 257 -10.54 5.83 -6.84
C THR A 257 -9.07 6.25 -6.77
N TYR A 258 -8.23 5.70 -7.67
CA TYR A 258 -6.81 6.03 -7.80
C TYR A 258 -6.56 7.11 -8.84
N ILE A 259 -7.44 7.29 -9.82
CA ILE A 259 -7.35 8.39 -10.78
C ILE A 259 -7.84 9.66 -10.07
N ARG A 260 -6.93 10.59 -9.84
CA ARG A 260 -7.20 11.90 -9.24
C ARG A 260 -6.64 12.94 -10.20
N GLN A 261 -7.52 13.83 -10.67
CA GLN A 261 -7.15 15.00 -11.47
C GLN A 261 -6.52 16.05 -10.56
#